data_AF-A0A843G969-F1
#
_entry.id   AF-A0A843G969-F1
#
_cell.length_a   1.000
_cell.length_b   1.000
_cell.length_c   1.000
_cell.angle_alpha   90.00
_cell.angle_beta   90.00
_cell.angle_gamma   90.00
#
_symmetry.space_group_name_H-M   'P 1'
#
loop_
_entity.id
_entity.type
_entity.pdbx_description
1 polymer ?
#
loop_
_entity_poly.entity_id
_entity_poly.type
_entity_poly.pdbx_seq_one_letter_code
_entity_poly.pdbx_strand_id
1 'polypeptide(L)'
;ENEELNQLTPEKRSSKVMIKYNDKVQENTTYYPLGEVENPLLMEDILEKFRLLNPKFNMNKLQIIKHIEDNSIRDVLSELGLLDN
;
A
#
# COMPACT_ATOMS: atom_id res chain seq x y z
N GLU A 1 2.12 -15.03 20.12
CA GLU A 1 1.66 -13.72 19.57
C GLU A 1 1.44 -12.76 20.72
N ASN A 2 1.71 -11.46 20.54
CA ASN A 2 1.64 -10.47 21.62
C ASN A 2 0.23 -9.86 21.67
N GLU A 3 -0.55 -10.19 22.70
CA GLU A 3 -1.95 -9.76 22.86
C GLU A 3 -2.12 -8.23 22.87
N GLU A 4 -1.13 -7.48 23.37
CA GLU A 4 -1.15 -6.01 23.33
C GLU A 4 -1.05 -5.45 21.90
N LEU A 5 -0.28 -6.12 21.02
CA LEU A 5 -0.16 -5.71 19.62
C LEU A 5 -1.44 -6.00 18.83
N ASN A 6 -2.11 -7.11 19.14
CA ASN A 6 -3.39 -7.47 18.53
C ASN A 6 -4.51 -6.47 18.90
N GLN A 7 -4.42 -5.80 20.05
CA GLN A 7 -5.33 -4.71 20.42
C GLN A 7 -5.08 -3.42 19.63
N LEU A 8 -3.84 -3.18 19.18
CA LEU A 8 -3.50 -2.00 18.38
C LEU A 8 -4.01 -2.12 16.93
N THR A 9 -4.14 -3.34 16.42
CA THR A 9 -4.67 -3.64 15.08
C THR A 9 -5.80 -4.65 15.18
N PRO A 10 -7.03 -4.22 15.53
CA PRO A 10 -8.18 -5.12 15.53
C PRO A 10 -8.34 -5.75 14.14
N GLU A 11 -8.67 -7.05 14.11
CA GLU A 11 -8.81 -7.87 12.89
C GLU A 11 -9.71 -7.23 11.83
N LYS A 12 -10.62 -6.34 12.23
CA LYS A 12 -11.49 -5.60 11.32
C LYS A 12 -11.72 -4.17 11.79
N ARG A 13 -11.61 -3.23 10.85
CA ARG A 13 -11.90 -1.80 11.05
C ARG A 13 -13.01 -1.33 10.11
N SER A 14 -14.15 -2.00 10.16
CA SER A 14 -15.27 -1.69 9.28
C SER A 14 -15.88 -0.33 9.59
N SER A 15 -16.27 0.42 8.56
CA SER A 15 -16.94 1.71 8.69
C SER A 15 -18.20 1.75 7.82
N LYS A 16 -19.30 2.29 8.35
CA LYS A 16 -20.54 2.53 7.61
C LYS A 16 -20.80 4.03 7.55
N VAL A 17 -20.99 4.55 6.33
CA VAL A 17 -21.35 5.95 6.07
C VAL A 17 -22.76 5.99 5.51
N MET A 18 -23.60 6.89 6.05
CA MET A 18 -24.97 7.11 5.58
C MET A 18 -25.18 8.59 5.31
N ILE A 19 -25.72 8.91 4.14
CA ILE A 19 -26.09 10.26 3.72
C ILE A 19 -27.61 10.28 3.52
N LYS A 20 -28.30 11.13 4.28
CA LYS A 20 -29.75 11.29 4.21
C LYS A 20 -30.10 12.55 3.43
N TYR A 21 -30.89 12.37 2.37
CA TYR A 21 -31.54 13.42 1.60
C TYR A 21 -33.02 13.51 2.02
N ASN A 22 -33.74 14.51 1.51
CA ASN A 22 -35.16 14.72 1.84
C ASN A 22 -36.05 13.53 1.44
N ASP A 23 -35.70 12.83 0.37
CA ASP A 23 -36.49 11.77 -0.27
C ASP A 23 -35.80 10.40 -0.29
N LYS A 24 -34.50 10.33 0.05
CA LYS A 24 -33.74 9.07 0.00
C LYS A 24 -32.60 9.01 1.00
N VAL A 25 -32.14 7.79 1.28
CA VAL A 25 -30.92 7.52 2.05
C VAL A 25 -29.95 6.76 1.15
N GLN A 26 -28.69 7.20 1.11
CA GLN A 26 -27.59 6.48 0.48
C GLN A 26 -26.65 5.98 1.57
N GLU A 27 -26.34 4.69 1.56
CA GLU A 27 -25.42 4.09 2.51
C GLU A 27 -24.29 3.33 1.80
N ASN A 28 -23.13 3.31 2.42
CA ASN A 28 -22.00 2.51 1.99
C ASN A 28 -21.29 1.95 3.23
N THR A 29 -20.88 0.69 3.17
CA THR A 29 -20.15 0.01 4.23
C THR A 29 -18.84 -0.53 3.68
N THR A 30 -17.72 -0.07 4.23
CA THR A 30 -16.40 -0.62 3.94
C THR A 30 -16.03 -1.59 5.06
N TYR A 31 -15.92 -2.87 4.72
CA TYR A 31 -15.54 -3.91 5.69
C TYR A 31 -14.03 -4.07 5.82
N TYR A 32 -13.31 -3.99 4.70
CA TYR A 32 -11.86 -4.05 4.59
C TYR A 32 -11.37 -2.83 3.78
N PRO A 33 -10.65 -1.89 4.41
CA PRO A 33 -10.03 -0.78 3.69
C PRO A 33 -9.10 -1.27 2.56
N LEU A 34 -8.91 -0.43 1.54
CA LEU A 34 -7.94 -0.71 0.48
C LEU A 34 -6.52 -0.77 1.07
N GLY A 35 -5.78 -1.83 0.74
CA GLY A 35 -4.44 -2.12 1.27
C GLY A 35 -4.41 -3.21 2.35
N GLU A 36 -5.57 -3.67 2.84
CA GLU A 36 -5.64 -4.87 3.69
C GLU A 36 -5.41 -6.14 2.87
N VAL A 37 -5.09 -7.27 3.53
CA VAL A 37 -4.84 -8.55 2.86
C VAL A 37 -6.08 -9.02 2.08
N GLU A 38 -7.28 -8.75 2.60
CA GLU A 38 -8.57 -9.08 1.97
C GLU A 38 -8.96 -8.11 0.85
N ASN A 39 -8.32 -6.93 0.79
CA ASN A 39 -8.58 -5.89 -0.22
C ASN A 39 -7.26 -5.22 -0.65
N PRO A 40 -6.35 -5.97 -1.29
CA PRO A 40 -5.00 -5.51 -1.53
C PRO A 40 -4.94 -4.43 -2.61
N LEU A 41 -3.92 -3.59 -2.54
CA LEU A 41 -3.56 -2.68 -3.63
C LEU A 41 -3.01 -3.48 -4.82
N LEU A 42 -3.33 -3.03 -6.03
CA LEU A 42 -2.67 -3.52 -7.23
C LEU A 42 -1.26 -2.95 -7.32
N MET A 43 -0.37 -3.63 -8.04
CA MET A 43 0.99 -3.14 -8.27
C MET A 43 0.99 -1.74 -8.91
N GLU A 44 0.03 -1.46 -9.79
CA GLU A 44 -0.14 -0.14 -10.41
C GLU A 44 -0.49 0.96 -9.40
N ASP A 45 -1.38 0.68 -8.42
CA ASP A 45 -1.71 1.63 -7.36
C ASP A 45 -0.47 1.97 -6.50
N ILE A 46 0.34 0.95 -6.20
CA ILE A 46 1.57 1.10 -5.41
C ILE A 46 2.60 1.93 -6.18
N LEU A 47 2.81 1.61 -7.46
CA LEU A 47 3.75 2.33 -8.33
C LEU A 47 3.31 3.77 -8.57
N GLU A 48 2.00 4.00 -8.76
CA GLU A 48 1.45 5.34 -8.90
C GLU A 48 1.66 6.16 -7.62
N LYS A 49 1.32 5.60 -6.45
CA LYS A 49 1.54 6.25 -5.15
C LYS A 49 3.03 6.57 -4.94
N PHE A 50 3.93 5.65 -5.26
CA PHE A 50 5.37 5.87 -5.17
C PHE A 50 5.82 7.03 -6.06
N ARG A 51 5.38 7.06 -7.33
CA ARG A 51 5.69 8.12 -8.29
C ARG A 51 5.22 9.49 -7.81
N LEU A 52 4.00 9.57 -7.27
CA LEU A 52 3.44 10.81 -6.74
C LEU A 52 4.24 11.35 -5.54
N LEU A 53 4.69 10.47 -4.65
CA LEU A 53 5.49 10.83 -3.48
C LEU A 53 6.96 11.12 -3.83
N ASN A 54 7.47 10.53 -4.93
CA ASN A 54 8.87 10.62 -5.33
C ASN A 54 9.00 11.07 -6.80
N PRO A 55 8.54 12.29 -7.16
CA PRO A 55 8.43 12.73 -8.56
C PRO A 55 9.78 12.82 -9.30
N LYS A 56 10.90 12.85 -8.58
CA LYS A 56 12.26 12.90 -9.14
C LYS A 56 12.90 11.51 -9.29
N PHE A 57 12.28 10.47 -8.73
CA PHE A 57 12.84 9.13 -8.79
C PHE A 57 12.65 8.54 -10.19
N ASN A 58 13.69 7.90 -10.72
CA ASN A 58 13.60 7.20 -12.00
C ASN A 58 12.85 5.87 -11.80
N MET A 59 11.56 5.85 -12.14
CA MET A 59 10.69 4.67 -11.98
C MET A 59 11.19 3.41 -12.68
N ASN A 60 12.03 3.53 -13.73
CA ASN A 60 12.61 2.37 -14.41
C ASN A 60 13.54 1.57 -13.48
N LYS A 61 14.16 2.22 -12.49
CA LYS A 61 15.02 1.55 -11.50
C LYS A 61 14.24 0.58 -10.61
N LEU A 62 12.93 0.77 -10.43
CA LEU A 62 12.10 -0.13 -9.62
C LEU A 62 11.86 -1.49 -10.29
N GLN A 63 12.22 -1.68 -11.56
CA GLN A 63 12.04 -2.98 -12.21
C GLN A 63 12.85 -4.09 -11.53
N ILE A 64 13.98 -3.76 -10.89
CA ILE A 64 14.79 -4.72 -10.12
C ILE A 64 14.01 -5.35 -8.96
N ILE A 65 12.97 -4.68 -8.45
CA ILE A 65 12.16 -5.17 -7.33
C ILE A 65 11.30 -6.38 -7.74
N LYS A 66 10.92 -6.50 -9.02
CA LYS A 66 10.12 -7.64 -9.51
C LYS A 66 10.85 -8.98 -9.46
N HIS A 67 12.18 -8.93 -9.45
CA HIS A 67 13.08 -10.07 -9.43
C HIS A 67 14.11 -9.89 -8.32
N ILE A 68 13.66 -9.36 -7.17
CA ILE A 68 14.58 -8.98 -6.09
C ILE A 68 15.30 -10.21 -5.52
N GLU A 69 14.65 -11.38 -5.53
CA GLU A 69 15.25 -12.62 -5.07
C GLU A 69 16.38 -13.12 -5.98
N ASP A 70 16.41 -12.69 -7.24
CA ASP A 70 17.42 -13.07 -8.23
C ASP A 70 18.69 -12.20 -8.13
N ASN A 71 18.67 -11.13 -7.33
CA ASN A 71 19.73 -10.13 -7.25
C ASN A 71 20.39 -10.12 -5.86
N SER A 72 21.68 -9.79 -5.80
CA SER A 72 22.31 -9.55 -4.51
C SER A 72 21.78 -8.26 -3.90
N ILE A 73 21.74 -8.18 -2.56
CA ILE A 73 21.31 -6.95 -1.87
C ILE A 73 22.16 -5.73 -2.28
N ARG A 74 23.43 -5.95 -2.61
CA ARG A 74 24.32 -4.89 -3.11
C ARG A 74 23.85 -4.34 -4.46
N ASP A 75 23.46 -5.23 -5.38
CA ASP A 75 22.98 -4.84 -6.71
C ASP A 75 21.65 -4.08 -6.60
N VAL A 76 20.75 -4.55 -5.73
CA VAL A 76 19.48 -3.87 -5.44
C VAL A 76 19.73 -2.46 -4.91
N LEU A 77 20.57 -2.30 -3.90
CA LEU A 77 20.85 -0.99 -3.31
C LEU A 77 21.59 -0.06 -4.30
N SER A 78 22.50 -0.60 -5.10
CA SER A 78 23.19 0.15 -6.16
C SER A 78 22.22 0.68 -7.22
N GLU A 79 21.36 -0.19 -7.75
CA GLU A 79 20.37 0.19 -8.77
C GLU A 79 19.41 1.26 -8.22
N LEU A 80 18.95 1.11 -6.99
CA LEU A 80 18.09 2.09 -6.30
C LEU A 80 18.82 3.38 -5.90
N GLY A 81 20.15 3.47 -6.07
CA GLY A 81 20.94 4.64 -5.73
C GLY A 81 21.06 4.88 -4.22
N LEU A 82 21.04 3.80 -3.43
CA LEU A 82 21.09 3.82 -1.97
C LEU A 82 22.48 3.46 -1.41
N LEU A 83 23.45 3.19 -2.29
CA LEU A 83 24.85 3.10 -1.92
C LEU A 83 25.54 4.40 -2.29
N ASP A 84 26.22 5.00 -1.32
CA ASP A 84 27.18 6.06 -1.59
C ASP A 84 28.41 5.45 -2.29
N ASN A 85 28.96 6.18 -3.27
CA ASN A 85 30.23 5.81 -3.92
C ASN A 85 31.40 5.87 -2.94
#